data_AF-A0A350MPF4-F1
#
_entry.id   AF-A0A350MPF4-F1
#
_cell.length_a   1.000
_cell.length_b   1.000
_cell.length_c   1.000
_cell.angle_alpha   90.00
_cell.angle_beta   90.00
_cell.angle_gamma   90.00
#
_symmetry.space_group_name_H-M   'P 1'
#
loop_
_entity.id
_entity.type
_entity.pdbx_description
1 polymer ?
#
loop_
_entity_poly.entity_id
_entity_poly.type
_entity_poly.pdbx_seq_one_letter_code
_entity_poly.pdbx_strand_id
1 'polypeptide(L)'
;MRDYNEVKCLEHSIIIIRREKVFTRLLSNLPFDRLLILCDINTWKYCFHEIVPALSSKSCHIHIIEAGEESKNLSTLEGIWETLSNEGFRRNDAILNLGGGVVCDIGGLAAATFQRGMQFIHVPTTLLAMVDAAIGGKNAINFEGL
;
A
#
# COMPACT_ATOMS: atom_id res chain seq x y z
N MET A 1 12.79 12.25 -22.90
CA MET A 1 12.32 10.85 -22.71
C MET A 1 11.33 10.87 -21.56
N ARG A 2 10.17 10.19 -21.61
CA ARG A 2 9.22 10.18 -20.48
C ARG A 2 9.84 9.43 -19.29
N ASP A 3 9.82 10.02 -18.09
CA ASP A 3 10.45 9.42 -16.90
C ASP A 3 9.64 8.24 -16.30
N TYR A 4 8.39 8.05 -16.74
CA TYR A 4 7.52 6.92 -16.39
C TYR A 4 6.54 6.61 -17.53
N ASN A 5 5.92 5.42 -17.50
CA ASN A 5 4.76 5.08 -18.31
C ASN A 5 3.53 4.98 -17.42
N GLU A 6 2.37 5.37 -17.96
CA GLU A 6 1.09 5.33 -17.27
C GLU A 6 0.11 4.52 -18.10
N VAL A 7 -0.50 3.52 -17.48
CA VAL A 7 -1.65 2.80 -18.03
C VAL A 7 -2.86 3.29 -17.27
N LYS A 8 -3.71 4.08 -17.95
CA LYS A 8 -4.95 4.61 -17.37
C LYS A 8 -6.06 3.56 -17.47
N CYS A 9 -6.62 3.21 -16.33
CA CYS A 9 -7.83 2.41 -16.23
C CYS A 9 -9.02 3.34 -15.90
N LEU A 10 -10.23 2.80 -15.82
CA LEU A 10 -11.43 3.59 -15.52
C LEU A 10 -11.37 4.26 -14.14
N GLU A 11 -10.93 3.52 -13.12
CA GLU A 11 -10.98 3.95 -11.71
C GLU A 11 -9.61 4.06 -11.04
N HIS A 12 -8.55 3.61 -11.71
CA HIS A 12 -7.19 3.62 -11.18
C HIS A 12 -6.17 3.81 -12.30
N SER A 13 -4.89 3.94 -11.95
CA SER A 13 -3.80 4.04 -12.92
C SER A 13 -2.62 3.19 -12.46
N ILE A 14 -1.97 2.53 -13.41
CA ILE A 14 -0.74 1.77 -13.17
C ILE A 14 0.42 2.62 -13.68
N ILE A 15 1.38 2.88 -12.80
CA ILE A 15 2.52 3.74 -13.09
C ILE A 15 3.80 2.90 -13.06
N ILE A 16 4.45 2.79 -14.21
CA ILE A 16 5.74 2.09 -14.35
C ILE A 16 6.84 3.14 -14.34
N ILE A 17 7.55 3.22 -13.21
CA ILE A 17 8.58 4.22 -12.96
C ILE A 17 9.94 3.72 -13.43
N ARG A 18 10.72 4.58 -14.09
CA ARG A 18 12.11 4.30 -14.51
C ARG A 18 13.15 5.07 -13.70
N ARG A 19 12.72 6.03 -12.87
CA ARG A 19 13.57 6.92 -12.07
C ARG A 19 12.90 7.22 -10.73
N GLU A 20 13.61 6.97 -9.64
CA GLU A 20 13.13 7.14 -8.26
C GLU A 20 12.51 8.52 -7.98
N LYS A 21 13.14 9.61 -8.47
CA LYS A 21 12.64 10.99 -8.31
C LYS A 21 11.20 11.21 -8.79
N VAL A 22 10.73 10.39 -9.74
CA VAL A 22 9.35 10.47 -10.22
C VAL A 22 8.37 10.01 -9.15
N PHE A 23 8.73 8.99 -8.36
CA PHE A 23 7.89 8.46 -7.29
C PHE A 23 7.59 9.55 -6.25
N THR A 24 8.62 10.24 -5.77
CA THR A 24 8.46 11.40 -4.86
C THR A 24 7.50 12.43 -5.40
N ARG A 25 7.68 12.86 -6.66
CA ARG A 25 6.81 13.85 -7.29
C ARG A 25 5.36 13.38 -7.39
N LEU A 26 5.14 12.12 -7.77
CA LEU A 26 3.80 11.55 -7.89
C LEU A 26 3.12 11.48 -6.53
N LEU A 27 3.80 10.95 -5.51
CA LEU A 27 3.26 10.81 -4.17
C LEU A 27 2.89 12.16 -3.54
N SER A 28 3.74 13.18 -3.72
CA SER A 28 3.47 14.53 -3.19
C SER A 28 2.24 15.19 -3.82
N ASN A 29 1.91 14.87 -5.08
CA ASN A 29 0.79 15.45 -5.81
C ASN A 29 -0.57 14.78 -5.52
N LEU A 30 -0.57 13.67 -4.78
CA LEU A 30 -1.82 12.97 -4.48
C LEU A 30 -2.62 13.69 -3.36
N PRO A 31 -3.96 13.71 -3.49
CA PRO A 31 -4.83 14.52 -2.63
C PRO A 31 -5.22 13.78 -1.33
N PHE A 32 -4.24 13.56 -0.46
CA PHE A 32 -4.44 13.07 0.91
C PHE A 32 -3.59 13.85 1.92
N ASP A 33 -4.03 13.90 3.18
CA ASP A 33 -3.35 14.60 4.27
C ASP A 33 -2.41 13.68 5.05
N ARG A 34 -2.89 12.47 5.36
CA ARG A 34 -2.14 11.42 6.06
C ARG A 34 -1.90 10.20 5.19
N LEU A 35 -0.79 9.52 5.43
CA LEU A 35 -0.40 8.31 4.73
C LEU A 35 -0.05 7.23 5.75
N LEU A 36 -0.78 6.12 5.74
CA LEU A 36 -0.37 4.91 6.45
C LEU A 36 0.50 4.10 5.50
N ILE A 37 1.71 3.75 5.90
CA ILE A 37 2.59 2.86 5.15
C ILE A 37 2.48 1.48 5.77
N LEU A 38 1.89 0.55 5.03
CA LEU A 38 1.80 -0.85 5.41
C LEU A 38 2.93 -1.62 4.72
N CYS A 39 3.73 -2.34 5.49
CA CYS A 39 4.75 -3.24 4.96
C CYS A 39 4.96 -4.45 5.87
N ASP A 40 5.50 -5.54 5.32
CA ASP A 40 5.97 -6.66 6.14
C ASP A 40 7.41 -6.43 6.65
N ILE A 41 7.85 -7.21 7.64
CA ILE A 41 9.19 -7.12 8.24
C ILE A 41 10.35 -7.22 7.23
N ASN A 42 10.23 -8.00 6.16
CA ASN A 42 11.27 -8.13 5.14
C ASN A 42 11.27 -6.90 4.24
N THR A 43 10.10 -6.44 3.83
CA THR A 43 9.96 -5.24 3.03
C THR A 43 10.44 -3.99 3.79
N TRP A 44 10.13 -3.90 5.08
CA TRP A 44 10.70 -2.88 5.98
C TRP A 44 12.23 -2.89 5.94
N LYS A 45 12.83 -4.08 6.09
CA LYS A 45 14.28 -4.25 6.14
C LYS A 45 14.98 -3.93 4.80
N TYR A 46 14.41 -4.37 3.68
CA TYR A 46 15.13 -4.38 2.40
C TYR A 46 14.68 -3.31 1.41
N CYS A 47 13.46 -2.79 1.51
CA CYS A 47 12.89 -1.89 0.50
C CYS A 47 12.47 -0.54 1.05
N PHE A 48 12.21 -0.40 2.35
CA PHE A 48 11.67 0.84 2.91
C PHE A 48 12.55 2.06 2.63
N HIS A 49 13.87 1.90 2.68
CA HIS A 49 14.83 2.99 2.44
C HIS A 49 14.66 3.67 1.07
N GLU A 50 14.20 2.94 0.05
CA GLU A 50 13.97 3.45 -1.32
C GLU A 50 12.79 4.43 -1.38
N ILE A 51 11.83 4.33 -0.45
CA ILE A 51 10.66 5.23 -0.44
C ILE A 51 10.82 6.41 0.52
N VAL A 52 11.75 6.35 1.48
CA VAL A 52 11.98 7.40 2.49
C VAL A 52 12.08 8.81 1.88
N PRO A 53 12.81 9.04 0.78
CA PRO A 53 12.89 10.38 0.18
C PRO A 53 11.52 10.96 -0.21
N ALA A 54 10.57 10.10 -0.60
CA ALA A 54 9.22 10.49 -0.98
C ALA A 54 8.31 10.86 0.21
N LEU A 55 8.60 10.32 1.39
CA LEU A 55 7.76 10.46 2.59
C LEU A 55 7.90 11.83 3.29
N SER A 56 8.98 12.56 3.00
CA SER A 56 9.30 13.86 3.63
C SER A 56 8.22 14.94 3.48
N SER A 57 7.28 14.77 2.55
CA SER A 57 6.27 15.78 2.19
C SER A 57 4.90 15.58 2.84
N LYS A 58 4.67 14.50 3.60
CA LYS A 58 3.34 14.11 4.13
C LYS A 58 3.43 13.59 5.56
N SER A 59 2.34 13.68 6.32
CA SER A 59 2.25 13.05 7.65
C SER A 59 2.12 11.54 7.47
N CYS A 60 3.19 10.82 7.81
CA CYS A 60 3.29 9.38 7.58
C CYS A 60 3.27 8.60 8.90
N HIS A 61 2.50 7.52 8.94
CA HIS A 61 2.55 6.51 10.01
C HIS A 61 2.95 5.18 9.39
N ILE A 62 3.70 4.37 10.12
CA ILE A 62 4.20 3.09 9.61
C ILE A 62 3.56 1.97 10.42
N HIS A 63 2.98 0.99 9.74
CA HIS A 63 2.44 -0.22 10.32
C HIS A 63 3.17 -1.43 9.72
N ILE A 64 3.84 -2.19 10.57
CA ILE A 64 4.66 -3.34 10.15
C ILE A 64 3.94 -4.62 10.55
N ILE A 65 3.76 -5.54 9.60
CA ILE A 65 3.20 -6.87 9.83
C ILE A 65 4.27 -7.94 9.69
N GLU A 66 4.00 -9.14 10.20
CA GLU A 66 4.84 -10.31 9.96
C GLU A 66 4.86 -10.68 8.47
N ALA A 67 5.97 -11.25 8.00
CA ALA A 67 6.09 -11.66 6.61
C ALA A 67 5.54 -13.06 6.39
N GLY A 68 4.93 -13.27 5.21
CA GLY A 68 4.43 -14.57 4.77
C GLY A 68 2.92 -14.71 4.84
N GLU A 69 2.41 -15.78 4.24
CA GLU A 69 0.97 -16.03 4.05
C GLU A 69 0.21 -16.15 5.39
N GLU A 70 0.88 -16.57 6.46
CA GLU A 70 0.28 -16.67 7.80
C GLU A 70 -0.23 -15.32 8.32
N SER A 71 0.36 -14.20 7.88
CA SER A 71 -0.12 -12.86 8.21
C SER A 71 -1.42 -12.47 7.48
N LYS A 72 -1.81 -13.23 6.44
CA LYS A 72 -3.00 -12.98 5.64
C LYS A 72 -4.26 -13.48 6.33
N ASN A 73 -4.57 -12.90 7.47
CA ASN A 73 -5.69 -13.33 8.32
C ASN A 73 -6.46 -12.12 8.88
N LEU A 74 -7.61 -12.41 9.51
CA LEU A 74 -8.48 -11.38 10.10
C LEU A 74 -7.80 -10.59 11.22
N SER A 75 -6.98 -11.21 12.05
CA SER A 75 -6.31 -10.52 13.17
C SER A 75 -5.34 -9.45 12.67
N THR A 76 -4.59 -9.74 11.61
CA THR A 76 -3.68 -8.75 11.01
C THR A 76 -4.47 -7.59 10.39
N LEU A 77 -5.60 -7.90 9.74
CA LEU A 77 -6.51 -6.90 9.19
C LEU A 77 -7.10 -5.98 10.29
N GLU A 78 -7.51 -6.57 11.42
CA GLU A 78 -7.99 -5.83 12.60
C GLU A 78 -6.92 -4.88 13.14
N GLY A 79 -5.67 -5.32 13.28
CA GLY A 79 -4.56 -4.48 13.73
C GLY A 79 -4.28 -3.27 12.84
N ILE A 80 -4.51 -3.41 11.52
CA ILE A 80 -4.42 -2.29 10.58
C ILE A 80 -5.56 -1.29 10.83
N TRP A 81 -6.81 -1.75 11.01
CA TRP A 81 -7.94 -0.87 11.33
C TRP A 81 -7.81 -0.19 12.68
N GLU A 82 -7.28 -0.87 13.68
CA GLU A 82 -6.96 -0.28 14.98
C GLU A 82 -5.96 0.86 14.82
N THR A 83 -4.89 0.65 14.03
CA THR A 83 -3.90 1.70 13.75
C THR A 83 -4.54 2.88 13.04
N LEU A 84 -5.32 2.64 11.98
CA LEU A 84 -6.04 3.71 11.28
C LEU A 84 -6.95 4.51 12.23
N SER A 85 -7.68 3.82 13.11
CA SER A 85 -8.62 4.44 14.04
C SER A 85 -7.90 5.25 15.13
N ASN A 86 -6.87 4.68 15.74
CA ASN A 86 -6.12 5.30 16.84
C ASN A 86 -5.32 6.52 16.38
N GLU A 87 -4.75 6.46 15.17
CA GLU A 87 -3.99 7.58 14.58
C GLU A 87 -4.89 8.62 13.87
N GLY A 88 -6.21 8.43 13.92
CA GLY A 88 -7.20 9.40 13.45
C GLY A 88 -7.30 9.52 11.92
N PHE A 89 -7.00 8.44 11.18
CA PHE A 89 -7.19 8.38 9.73
C PHE A 89 -8.67 8.50 9.34
N ARG A 90 -8.90 9.10 8.18
CA ARG A 90 -10.22 9.33 7.59
C ARG A 90 -10.28 8.84 6.16
N ARG A 91 -11.49 8.76 5.59
CA ARG A 91 -11.73 8.32 4.20
C ARG A 91 -10.93 9.08 3.11
N ASN A 92 -10.49 10.30 3.39
CA ASN A 92 -9.70 11.14 2.46
C ASN A 92 -8.18 10.98 2.66
N ASP A 93 -7.75 10.19 3.63
CA ASP A 93 -6.36 9.76 3.77
C ASP A 93 -6.10 8.53 2.89
N ALA A 94 -4.85 8.07 2.87
CA ALA A 94 -4.45 6.94 2.04
C ALA A 94 -3.63 5.88 2.78
N ILE A 95 -3.72 4.64 2.30
CA ILE A 95 -2.80 3.54 2.65
C ILE A 95 -1.82 3.30 1.49
N LEU A 96 -0.53 3.28 1.78
CA LEU A 96 0.52 2.84 0.86
C LEU A 96 0.95 1.42 1.24
N ASN A 97 0.62 0.47 0.38
CA ASN A 97 0.92 -0.94 0.54
C ASN A 97 2.29 -1.22 -0.11
N LEU A 98 3.35 -1.16 0.69
CA LEU A 98 4.71 -1.46 0.28
C LEU A 98 5.00 -2.92 0.61
N GLY A 99 4.97 -3.81 -0.39
CA GLY A 99 5.25 -5.23 -0.14
C GLY A 99 4.89 -6.17 -1.29
N GLY A 100 4.90 -7.47 -0.99
CA GLY A 100 4.46 -8.51 -1.92
C GLY A 100 2.94 -8.63 -2.01
N GLY A 101 2.46 -9.78 -2.52
CA GLY A 101 1.03 -10.04 -2.71
C GLY A 101 0.24 -10.01 -1.41
N VAL A 102 0.78 -10.58 -0.34
CA VAL A 102 0.15 -10.57 0.99
C VAL A 102 -0.14 -9.15 1.49
N VAL A 103 0.85 -8.26 1.43
CA VAL A 103 0.68 -6.85 1.83
C VAL A 103 -0.32 -6.13 0.93
N CYS A 104 -0.31 -6.41 -0.38
CA CYS A 104 -1.27 -5.84 -1.31
C CYS A 104 -2.71 -6.29 -0.99
N ASP A 105 -2.93 -7.59 -0.80
CA ASP A 105 -4.25 -8.15 -0.55
C ASP A 105 -4.85 -7.62 0.76
N ILE A 106 -4.11 -7.71 1.86
CA ILE A 106 -4.58 -7.27 3.18
C ILE A 106 -4.77 -5.75 3.20
N GLY A 107 -3.79 -5.01 2.70
CA GLY A 107 -3.83 -3.54 2.70
C GLY A 107 -4.92 -2.98 1.79
N GLY A 108 -5.14 -3.61 0.63
CA GLY A 108 -6.25 -3.30 -0.26
C GLY A 108 -7.60 -3.60 0.39
N LEU A 109 -7.73 -4.72 1.10
CA LEU A 109 -8.96 -5.06 1.83
C LEU A 109 -9.20 -4.08 2.98
N ALA A 110 -8.16 -3.75 3.74
CA ALA A 110 -8.21 -2.78 4.83
C ALA A 110 -8.72 -1.43 4.34
N ALA A 111 -8.17 -0.93 3.23
CA ALA A 111 -8.58 0.32 2.63
C ALA A 111 -10.02 0.28 2.07
N ALA A 112 -10.41 -0.83 1.44
CA ALA A 112 -11.74 -0.98 0.85
C ALA A 112 -12.86 -0.99 1.90
N THR A 113 -12.60 -1.50 3.11
CA THR A 113 -13.61 -1.63 4.17
C THR A 113 -13.54 -0.53 5.21
N PHE A 114 -12.38 0.10 5.42
CA PHE A 114 -12.25 1.19 6.38
C PHE A 114 -13.11 2.40 5.97
N GLN A 115 -14.04 2.80 6.84
CA GLN A 115 -15.01 3.87 6.58
C GLN A 115 -15.77 3.74 5.24
N ARG A 116 -16.01 2.50 4.77
CA ARG A 116 -16.62 2.15 3.47
C ARG A 116 -15.78 2.55 2.25
N GLY A 117 -14.47 2.65 2.42
CA GLY A 117 -13.52 2.91 1.34
C GLY A 117 -12.66 4.14 1.61
N MET A 118 -11.35 3.95 1.49
CA MET A 118 -10.35 5.01 1.44
C MET A 118 -9.38 4.77 0.28
N GLN A 119 -8.57 5.78 -0.04
CA GLN A 119 -7.58 5.65 -1.11
C GLN A 119 -6.47 4.67 -0.72
N PHE A 120 -5.97 3.89 -1.67
CA PHE A 120 -4.76 3.11 -1.47
C PHE A 120 -3.85 3.12 -2.69
N ILE A 121 -2.58 2.85 -2.45
CA ILE A 121 -1.50 2.85 -3.43
C ILE A 121 -0.72 1.55 -3.24
N HIS A 122 -0.64 0.71 -4.26
CA HIS A 122 0.28 -0.43 -4.24
C HIS A 122 1.66 -0.02 -4.73
N VAL A 123 2.68 -0.35 -3.94
CA VAL A 123 4.09 -0.27 -4.32
C VAL A 123 4.66 -1.69 -4.20
N PRO A 124 4.40 -2.55 -5.20
CA PRO A 124 4.75 -3.96 -5.12
C PRO A 124 6.27 -4.16 -5.12
N THR A 125 6.78 -5.00 -4.21
CA THR A 125 8.22 -5.28 -4.05
C THR A 125 8.64 -6.66 -4.56
N THR A 126 7.68 -7.48 -4.99
CA THR A 126 7.94 -8.78 -5.63
C THR A 126 7.47 -8.79 -7.07
N LEU A 127 8.15 -9.54 -7.92
CA LEU A 127 7.77 -9.67 -9.34
C LEU A 127 6.34 -10.21 -9.49
N LEU A 128 5.95 -11.18 -8.67
CA LEU A 128 4.59 -11.75 -8.68
C LEU A 128 3.54 -10.68 -8.36
N ALA A 129 3.78 -9.85 -7.34
CA ALA A 129 2.85 -8.77 -7.00
C ALA A 129 2.77 -7.72 -8.10
N MET A 130 3.88 -7.39 -8.77
CA MET A 130 3.93 -6.41 -9.86
C MET A 130 3.07 -6.79 -11.07
N VAL A 131 2.87 -8.09 -11.32
CA VAL A 131 2.18 -8.58 -12.52
C VAL A 131 0.82 -9.23 -12.23
N ASP A 132 0.47 -9.41 -10.96
CA ASP A 132 -0.77 -10.06 -10.53
C ASP A 132 -1.43 -9.31 -9.36
N ALA A 133 -0.97 -9.51 -8.13
CA ALA A 133 -1.67 -9.03 -6.92
C ALA A 133 -1.94 -7.52 -6.87
N ALA A 134 -1.03 -6.68 -7.38
CA ALA A 134 -1.23 -5.22 -7.38
C ALA A 134 -2.18 -4.74 -8.50
N ILE A 135 -2.66 -5.64 -9.37
CA ILE A 135 -3.45 -5.33 -10.56
C ILE A 135 -4.79 -6.06 -10.48
N GLY A 136 -5.88 -5.36 -10.80
CA GLY A 136 -7.22 -5.95 -10.91
C GLY A 136 -8.09 -5.85 -9.65
N GLY A 137 -7.55 -5.36 -8.53
CA GLY A 137 -8.33 -4.97 -7.35
C GLY A 137 -8.92 -6.12 -6.54
N LYS A 138 -8.36 -7.33 -6.68
CA LYS A 138 -8.73 -8.48 -5.84
C LYS A 138 -8.01 -8.35 -4.50
N ASN A 139 -8.79 -8.20 -3.44
CA ASN A 139 -8.29 -8.09 -2.08
C ASN A 139 -8.92 -9.18 -1.23
N ALA A 140 -8.13 -9.90 -0.44
CA ALA A 140 -8.62 -11.03 0.34
C ALA A 140 -7.77 -11.28 1.59
N ILE A 141 -8.39 -11.93 2.57
CA ILE A 141 -7.69 -12.60 3.66
C ILE A 141 -8.07 -14.08 3.67
N ASN A 142 -7.22 -14.89 4.27
CA ASN A 142 -7.49 -16.30 4.49
C ASN A 142 -8.33 -16.46 5.76
N PHE A 143 -9.27 -17.40 5.75
CA PHE A 143 -10.14 -17.68 6.90
C PHE A 143 -10.05 -19.16 7.25
N GLU A 144 -9.56 -19.46 8.46
CA GLU A 144 -9.40 -20.84 8.96
C GLU A 144 -8.59 -21.77 8.02
N GLY A 145 -7.60 -21.22 7.31
CA GLY A 145 -6.74 -21.97 6.39
C GLY A 145 -7.27 -22.12 4.96
N LEU A 146 -8.34 -21.39 4.62
CA LEU A 146 -8.88 -21.25 3.26
C LEU A 146 -8.37 -20.01 2.56
#